data_AF-A0A6G7XW72-F1
#
_entry.id   AF-A0A6G7XW72-F1
#
_cell.length_a   1.000
_cell.length_b   1.000
_cell.length_c   1.000
_cell.angle_alpha   90.00
_cell.angle_beta   90.00
_cell.angle_gamma   90.00
#
_symmetry.space_group_name_H-M   'P 1'
#
loop_
_entity.id
_entity.type
_entity.pdbx_description
1 polymer ?
#
loop_
_entity_poly.entity_id
_entity_poly.type
_entity_poly.pdbx_seq_one_letter_code
_entity_poly.pdbx_strand_id
1 'polypeptide(L)'
;MTNKKRTILKCAMIGVGAALGVIVLSLQISIQLYQGELKLSINELKNDLDVAQNDIYILSNDIKSMQEDSLRTTLDSVQETDYQDLTSTREFEALVNATFRIETGHGTSSLWLNSNNAGGIKCGVEYCEYQTPQDGMNDLRTLLQSYVERFGYDLKAIRDLYCQCGYGDLETFTEIYNNELGGGYE
;
A
#
# COMPACT_ATOMS: atom_id res chain seq x y z
N MET A 1 26.20 87.72 26.79
CA MET A 1 26.94 86.47 27.09
C MET A 1 28.42 86.73 26.78
N THR A 2 29.33 86.62 27.76
CA THR A 2 30.75 86.99 27.58
C THR A 2 31.46 86.02 26.62
N ASN A 3 32.45 86.51 25.85
CA ASN A 3 33.19 85.71 24.84
C ASN A 3 33.72 84.38 25.41
N LYS A 4 34.14 84.38 26.68
CA LYS A 4 34.61 83.18 27.40
C LYS A 4 33.54 82.08 27.52
N LYS A 5 32.27 82.43 27.81
CA LYS A 5 31.16 81.46 27.87
C LYS A 5 30.84 80.86 26.51
N ARG A 6 30.98 81.64 25.43
CA ARG A 6 30.73 81.17 24.05
C ARG A 6 31.82 80.20 23.57
N THR A 7 33.08 80.42 23.95
CA THR A 7 34.18 79.48 23.65
C THR A 7 34.04 78.17 24.43
N ILE A 8 33.72 78.22 25.73
CA ILE A 8 33.49 77.02 26.55
C ILE A 8 32.34 76.16 25.98
N LEU A 9 31.24 76.80 25.56
CA LEU A 9 30.11 76.09 24.96
C LEU A 9 30.48 75.40 23.64
N LYS A 10 31.30 76.03 22.79
CA LYS A 10 31.79 75.42 21.54
C LYS A 10 32.68 74.20 21.81
N CYS A 11 33.61 74.30 22.77
CA CYS A 11 34.45 73.16 23.16
C CYS A 11 33.62 72.01 23.75
N ALA A 12 32.61 72.30 24.57
CA ALA A 12 31.71 71.29 25.11
C ALA A 12 30.90 70.57 24.01
N MET A 13 30.35 71.31 23.04
CA MET A 13 29.61 70.71 21.92
C MET A 13 30.50 69.83 21.03
N ILE A 14 31.74 70.23 20.78
CA ILE A 14 32.71 69.41 20.03
C ILE A 14 33.04 68.13 20.81
N GLY A 15 33.24 68.22 22.12
CA GLY A 15 33.50 67.06 22.98
C GLY A 15 32.33 66.06 23.00
N VAL A 16 31.09 66.55 23.10
CA VAL A 16 29.88 65.70 23.05
C VAL A 16 29.73 65.05 21.67
N GLY A 17 29.96 65.79 20.59
CA GLY A 17 29.90 65.25 19.23
C GLY A 17 30.95 64.15 18.99
N ALA A 18 32.18 64.34 19.47
CA ALA A 18 33.22 63.33 19.38
C ALA A 18 32.88 62.07 20.19
N ALA A 19 32.36 62.23 21.42
CA ALA A 19 31.96 61.09 22.26
C ALA A 19 30.82 60.28 21.63
N LEU A 20 29.79 60.95 21.09
CA LEU A 20 28.70 60.29 20.38
C LEU A 20 29.20 59.58 19.11
N GLY A 21 30.11 60.20 18.36
CA GLY A 21 30.72 59.59 17.19
C GLY A 21 31.43 58.27 17.51
N VAL A 22 32.23 58.24 18.59
CA VAL A 22 32.91 57.02 19.04
C VAL A 22 31.92 55.92 19.44
N ILE A 23 30.84 56.26 20.14
CA ILE A 23 29.80 55.30 20.54
C ILE A 23 29.07 54.72 19.32
N VAL A 24 28.75 55.55 18.32
CA VAL A 24 28.10 55.08 17.10
C VAL A 24 29.02 54.16 16.30
N LEU A 25 30.31 54.51 16.18
CA LEU A 25 31.31 53.69 15.51
C LEU A 25 31.51 52.34 16.21
N SER A 26 31.58 52.32 17.54
CA SER A 26 31.74 51.07 18.29
C SER A 26 30.52 50.16 18.13
N LEU A 27 29.31 50.70 18.22
CA LEU A 27 28.07 49.95 17.98
C LEU A 27 28.01 49.40 16.55
N GLN A 28 28.41 50.19 15.55
CA GLN A 28 28.43 49.75 14.16
C GLN A 28 29.38 48.56 13.96
N ILE A 29 30.58 48.61 14.55
CA ILE A 29 31.54 47.51 14.49
C ILE A 29 30.97 46.25 15.16
N SER A 30 30.37 46.38 16.34
CA SER A 30 29.74 45.26 17.03
C SER A 30 28.64 44.60 16.18
N ILE A 31 27.77 45.40 15.56
CA ILE A 31 26.71 44.89 14.68
C ILE A 31 27.31 44.12 13.49
N GLN A 32 28.36 44.63 12.87
CA GLN A 32 29.02 43.97 11.73
C GLN A 32 29.64 42.62 12.14
N LEU A 33 30.25 42.55 13.32
CA LEU A 33 30.81 41.30 13.85
C LEU A 33 29.71 40.26 14.10
N TYR A 34 28.62 40.63 14.79
CA TYR A 34 27.49 39.73 15.01
C TYR A 34 26.85 39.25 13.71
N GLN A 35 26.71 40.13 12.72
CA GLN A 35 26.20 39.73 11.40
C GLN A 35 27.15 38.76 10.67
N GLY A 36 28.46 38.89 10.86
CA GLY A 36 29.46 37.98 10.31
C GLY A 36 29.36 36.59 10.92
N GLU A 37 29.32 36.50 12.26
CA GLU A 37 29.16 35.24 12.98
C GLU A 37 27.87 34.52 12.59
N LEU A 38 26.75 35.27 12.55
CA LEU A 38 25.46 34.70 12.17
C LEU A 38 25.47 34.12 10.75
N LYS A 39 26.16 34.78 9.81
CA LYS A 39 26.31 34.28 8.43
C LYS A 39 27.11 32.98 8.38
N LEU A 40 28.17 32.88 9.18
CA LEU A 40 28.98 31.65 9.25
C LEU A 40 28.14 30.49 9.79
N SER A 41 27.44 30.68 10.91
CA SER A 41 26.58 29.64 11.49
C SER A 41 25.45 29.23 10.54
N ILE A 42 24.86 30.17 9.79
CA ILE A 42 23.85 29.85 8.77
C ILE A 42 24.44 28.98 7.65
N ASN A 43 25.68 29.26 7.23
CA ASN A 43 26.32 28.46 6.18
C ASN A 43 26.69 27.06 6.67
N GLU A 44 27.18 26.92 7.90
CA GLU A 44 27.42 25.62 8.53
C GLU A 44 26.12 24.80 8.59
N LEU A 45 25.04 25.39 9.10
CA LEU A 45 23.73 24.72 9.16
C LEU A 45 23.20 24.30 7.78
N LYS A 46 23.47 25.09 6.74
CA LYS A 46 23.09 24.73 5.36
C LYS A 46 23.88 23.53 4.85
N ASN A 47 25.17 23.48 5.14
CA ASN A 47 26.01 22.34 4.76
C ASN A 47 25.57 21.07 5.49
N ASP A 48 25.31 21.16 6.79
CA ASP A 48 24.82 20.02 7.58
C ASP A 48 23.46 19.53 7.07
N LEU A 49 22.59 20.45 6.65
CA LEU A 49 21.30 20.11 6.06
C LEU A 49 21.45 19.38 4.72
N ASP A 50 22.39 19.81 3.86
CA ASP A 50 22.67 19.17 2.57
C ASP A 50 23.19 17.73 2.77
N VAL A 51 24.12 17.54 3.72
CA VAL A 51 24.63 16.21 4.10
C VAL A 51 23.48 15.33 4.62
N ALA A 52 22.66 15.83 5.54
CA ALA A 52 21.54 15.08 6.07
C ALA A 52 20.50 14.70 4.99
N GLN A 53 20.26 15.58 4.02
CA GLN A 53 19.36 15.30 2.89
C GLN A 53 19.92 14.19 2.00
N ASN A 54 21.24 14.20 1.74
CA ASN A 54 21.89 13.13 0.99
C ASN A 54 21.85 11.79 1.72
N ASP A 55 22.09 11.78 3.03
CA ASP A 55 22.01 10.56 3.85
C ASP A 55 20.60 9.98 3.85
N ILE A 56 19.56 10.83 3.94
CA ILE A 56 18.16 10.40 3.83
C ILE A 56 17.88 9.77 2.46
N TYR A 57 18.43 10.35 1.37
CA TYR A 57 18.26 9.80 0.03
C TYR A 57 18.89 8.40 -0.10
N ILE A 58 20.09 8.21 0.45
CA ILE A 58 20.78 6.90 0.47
C ILE A 58 19.96 5.89 1.28
N LEU A 59 19.58 6.25 2.51
CA LEU A 59 18.77 5.38 3.38
C LEU A 59 17.43 5.01 2.73
N SER A 60 16.80 5.93 2.00
CA SER A 60 15.56 5.62 1.28
C SER A 60 15.76 4.56 0.19
N ASN A 61 16.92 4.53 -0.47
CA ASN A 61 17.22 3.52 -1.48
C ASN A 61 17.57 2.18 -0.83
N ASP A 62 18.31 2.20 0.29
CA ASP A 62 18.64 1.00 1.05
C ASP A 62 17.39 0.35 1.65
N ILE A 63 16.43 1.14 2.13
CA ILE A 63 15.14 0.61 2.62
C ILE A 63 14.37 -0.10 1.49
N LYS A 64 14.38 0.47 0.28
CA LYS A 64 13.73 -0.16 -0.88
C LYS A 64 14.39 -1.49 -1.24
N SER A 65 15.73 -1.53 -1.31
CA SER A 65 16.44 -2.78 -1.61
C SER A 65 16.24 -3.82 -0.52
N MET A 66 16.31 -3.45 0.76
CA MET A 66 16.00 -4.36 1.87
C MET A 66 14.56 -4.87 1.83
N GLN A 67 13.60 -4.04 1.40
CA GLN A 67 12.21 -4.47 1.25
C GLN A 67 12.06 -5.47 0.08
N GLU A 68 12.76 -5.26 -1.02
CA GLU A 68 12.82 -6.21 -2.15
C GLU A 68 13.50 -7.53 -1.74
N ASP A 69 14.61 -7.46 -1.02
CA ASP A 69 15.32 -8.64 -0.51
C ASP A 69 14.50 -9.39 0.54
N SER A 70 13.75 -8.69 1.40
CA SER A 70 12.82 -9.29 2.35
C SER A 70 11.64 -9.96 1.65
N LEU A 71 11.10 -9.32 0.60
CA LEU A 71 10.05 -9.92 -0.22
C LEU A 71 10.55 -11.19 -0.92
N ARG A 72 11.77 -11.16 -1.45
CA ARG A 72 12.41 -12.30 -2.08
C ARG A 72 12.74 -13.41 -1.10
N THR A 73 13.26 -13.08 0.08
CA THR A 73 13.53 -14.06 1.15
C THR A 73 12.23 -14.70 1.63
N THR A 74 11.15 -13.91 1.74
CA THR A 74 9.82 -14.45 2.06
C THR A 74 9.35 -15.38 0.94
N LEU A 75 9.49 -14.99 -0.33
CA LEU A 75 9.14 -15.81 -1.48
C LEU A 75 9.93 -17.13 -1.54
N ASP A 76 11.23 -17.09 -1.28
CA ASP A 76 12.12 -18.25 -1.26
C ASP A 76 11.82 -19.15 -0.03
N SER A 77 11.44 -18.58 1.12
CA SER A 77 11.03 -19.33 2.31
C SER A 77 9.62 -19.94 2.20
N VAL A 78 8.74 -19.37 1.37
CA VAL A 78 7.43 -19.94 1.04
C VAL A 78 7.58 -21.12 0.08
N GLN A 79 8.65 -21.17 -0.72
CA GLN A 79 8.95 -22.30 -1.61
C GLN A 79 9.39 -23.59 -0.88
N GLU A 80 9.63 -23.55 0.44
CA GLU A 80 10.00 -24.74 1.24
C GLU A 80 8.94 -25.14 2.29
N THR A 81 7.72 -24.65 2.12
CA THR A 81 6.52 -25.35 2.58
C THR A 81 5.85 -25.93 1.35
N ASP A 82 5.39 -27.17 1.44
CA ASP A 82 4.53 -27.85 0.47
C ASP A 82 3.23 -27.05 0.26
N TYR A 83 3.31 -25.90 -0.41
CA TYR A 83 2.18 -25.22 -1.01
C TYR A 83 1.86 -26.04 -2.25
N GLN A 84 1.14 -27.15 -2.05
CA GLN A 84 0.26 -27.65 -3.09
C GLN A 84 -0.49 -26.41 -3.59
N ASP A 85 -0.25 -26.03 -4.84
CA ASP A 85 -1.05 -25.05 -5.53
C ASP A 85 -2.50 -25.53 -5.42
N LEU A 86 -3.22 -25.03 -4.41
CA LEU A 86 -4.56 -25.49 -4.07
C LEU A 86 -5.45 -25.43 -5.31
N THR A 87 -5.17 -24.50 -6.23
CA THR A 87 -5.91 -24.27 -7.46
C THR A 87 -5.56 -25.23 -8.62
N SER A 88 -4.47 -26.00 -8.52
CA SER A 88 -4.06 -27.03 -9.48
C SER A 88 -4.27 -28.46 -8.95
N THR A 89 -4.90 -28.58 -7.77
CA THR A 89 -5.30 -29.88 -7.24
C THR A 89 -6.54 -30.41 -7.96
N ARG A 90 -6.61 -31.73 -8.12
CA ARG A 90 -7.80 -32.42 -8.66
C ARG A 90 -9.06 -32.10 -7.85
N GLU A 91 -8.90 -31.90 -6.54
CA GLU A 91 -9.97 -31.54 -5.61
C GLU A 91 -10.55 -30.16 -5.92
N PHE A 92 -9.71 -29.19 -6.28
CA PHE A 92 -10.19 -27.86 -6.65
C PHE A 92 -10.94 -27.87 -7.98
N GLU A 93 -10.41 -28.58 -8.98
CA GLU A 93 -11.09 -28.76 -10.25
C GLU A 93 -12.45 -29.45 -10.09
N ALA A 94 -12.51 -30.49 -9.24
CA ALA A 94 -13.76 -31.15 -8.92
C ALA A 94 -14.76 -30.20 -8.24
N LEU A 95 -14.29 -29.33 -7.34
CA LEU A 95 -15.12 -28.30 -6.69
C LEU A 95 -15.66 -27.27 -7.70
N VAL A 96 -14.80 -26.79 -8.60
CA VAL A 96 -15.17 -25.85 -9.66
C VAL A 96 -16.22 -26.47 -10.58
N ASN A 97 -16.00 -27.71 -11.04
CA ASN A 97 -16.93 -28.41 -11.93
C ASN A 97 -18.26 -28.71 -11.24
N ALA A 98 -18.24 -29.15 -9.98
CA ALA A 98 -19.45 -29.40 -9.21
C ALA A 98 -20.27 -28.12 -9.02
N THR A 99 -19.61 -27.02 -8.66
CA THR A 99 -20.26 -25.72 -8.48
C THR A 99 -20.84 -25.23 -9.79
N PHE A 100 -20.06 -25.28 -10.88
CA PHE A 100 -20.53 -24.90 -12.21
C PHE A 100 -21.78 -25.70 -12.60
N ARG A 101 -21.77 -27.02 -12.46
CA ARG A 101 -22.91 -27.87 -12.85
C ARG A 101 -24.17 -27.53 -12.08
N ILE A 102 -24.05 -27.29 -10.77
CA ILE A 102 -25.19 -26.95 -9.94
C ILE A 102 -25.71 -25.55 -10.26
N GLU A 103 -24.84 -24.55 -10.29
CA GLU A 103 -25.25 -23.14 -10.47
C GLU A 103 -25.77 -22.85 -11.89
N THR A 104 -25.27 -23.58 -12.88
CA THR A 104 -25.64 -23.35 -14.29
C THR A 104 -26.63 -24.38 -14.82
N GLY A 105 -27.06 -25.36 -14.03
CA GLY A 105 -27.86 -26.49 -14.53
C GLY A 105 -27.14 -27.22 -15.66
N HIS A 106 -25.90 -27.66 -15.41
CA HIS A 106 -25.02 -28.31 -16.40
C HIS A 106 -24.73 -27.45 -17.64
N GLY A 107 -24.57 -26.14 -17.46
CA GLY A 107 -24.24 -25.19 -18.54
C GLY A 107 -25.44 -24.77 -19.38
N THR A 108 -26.68 -24.96 -18.90
CA THR A 108 -27.90 -24.66 -19.67
C THR A 108 -28.68 -23.44 -19.16
N SER A 109 -28.30 -22.87 -18.01
CA SER A 109 -28.98 -21.71 -17.45
C SER A 109 -28.87 -20.50 -18.37
N SER A 110 -29.93 -19.69 -18.40
CA SER A 110 -29.94 -18.43 -19.16
C SER A 110 -28.87 -17.45 -18.68
N LEU A 111 -28.53 -17.47 -17.39
CA LEU A 111 -27.53 -16.59 -16.80
C LEU A 111 -26.12 -16.95 -17.30
N TRP A 112 -25.82 -18.24 -17.43
CA TRP A 112 -24.58 -18.69 -18.07
C TRP A 112 -24.57 -18.38 -19.58
N LEU A 113 -25.63 -18.78 -20.29
CA LEU A 113 -25.66 -18.68 -21.76
C LEU A 113 -25.66 -17.23 -22.28
N ASN A 114 -26.25 -16.28 -21.54
CA ASN A 114 -26.38 -14.90 -21.99
C ASN A 114 -25.40 -13.93 -21.34
N SER A 115 -24.89 -14.25 -20.14
CA SER A 115 -24.06 -13.33 -19.35
C SER A 115 -22.73 -13.94 -18.92
N ASN A 116 -22.40 -15.16 -19.39
CA ASN A 116 -21.17 -15.88 -19.08
C ASN A 116 -20.91 -16.02 -17.57
N ASN A 117 -21.94 -16.02 -16.73
CA ASN A 117 -21.79 -16.07 -15.27
C ASN A 117 -21.95 -17.51 -14.76
N ALA A 118 -20.82 -18.10 -14.40
CA ALA A 118 -20.65 -19.52 -14.09
C ALA A 118 -21.12 -19.93 -12.69
N GLY A 119 -21.31 -18.96 -11.78
CA GLY A 119 -21.57 -19.24 -10.35
C GLY A 119 -22.72 -18.44 -9.75
N GLY A 120 -23.56 -17.80 -10.57
CA GLY A 120 -24.60 -16.91 -10.06
C GLY A 120 -24.04 -15.72 -9.28
N ILE A 121 -22.83 -15.25 -9.62
CA ILE A 121 -22.10 -14.24 -8.85
C ILE A 121 -22.78 -12.88 -9.01
N LYS A 122 -22.97 -12.16 -7.90
CA LYS A 122 -23.55 -10.81 -7.89
C LYS A 122 -22.48 -9.73 -7.80
N CYS A 123 -22.62 -8.70 -8.63
CA CYS A 123 -21.79 -7.51 -8.67
C CYS A 123 -22.57 -6.35 -8.03
N GLY A 124 -22.80 -6.46 -6.71
CA GLY A 124 -23.71 -5.59 -5.98
C GLY A 124 -25.11 -6.19 -5.89
N VAL A 125 -26.11 -5.51 -6.45
CA VAL A 125 -27.52 -5.99 -6.43
C VAL A 125 -27.87 -6.85 -7.64
N GLU A 126 -27.16 -6.67 -8.76
CA GLU A 126 -27.37 -7.39 -10.02
C GLU A 126 -26.35 -8.53 -10.18
N TYR A 127 -26.65 -9.48 -11.07
CA TYR A 127 -25.68 -10.50 -11.45
C TYR A 127 -24.56 -9.90 -12.28
N CYS A 128 -23.34 -10.38 -12.07
CA CYS A 128 -22.21 -10.02 -12.91
C CYS A 128 -22.45 -10.51 -14.34
N GLU A 129 -22.04 -9.71 -15.32
CA GLU A 129 -21.96 -10.11 -16.72
C GLU A 129 -20.49 -10.09 -17.15
N TYR A 130 -20.08 -11.15 -17.84
CA TYR A 130 -18.70 -11.33 -18.25
C TYR A 130 -18.57 -11.27 -19.77
N GLN A 131 -17.48 -10.68 -20.25
CA GLN A 131 -17.22 -10.54 -21.69
C GLN A 131 -17.05 -11.90 -22.36
N THR A 132 -16.38 -12.85 -21.68
CA THR A 132 -16.16 -14.19 -22.18
C THR A 132 -16.54 -15.25 -21.17
N PRO A 133 -16.87 -16.49 -21.61
CA PRO A 133 -17.04 -17.64 -20.73
C PRO A 133 -15.84 -17.86 -19.79
N GLN A 134 -14.63 -17.61 -20.29
CA GLN A 134 -13.40 -17.79 -19.52
C GLN A 134 -13.31 -16.81 -18.35
N ASP A 135 -13.72 -15.55 -18.54
CA ASP A 135 -13.68 -14.55 -17.47
C ASP A 135 -14.63 -14.93 -16.33
N GLY A 136 -15.84 -15.39 -16.65
CA GLY A 136 -16.78 -15.87 -15.63
C GLY A 136 -16.32 -17.14 -14.91
N MET A 137 -15.64 -18.05 -15.61
CA MET A 137 -15.00 -19.21 -14.99
C MET A 137 -13.82 -18.82 -14.09
N ASN A 138 -13.04 -17.81 -14.48
CA ASN A 138 -11.94 -17.30 -13.66
C ASN A 138 -12.48 -16.70 -12.35
N ASP A 139 -13.54 -15.90 -12.41
CA ASP A 139 -14.16 -15.33 -11.21
C ASP A 139 -14.78 -16.40 -10.30
N LEU A 140 -15.40 -17.44 -10.88
CA LEU A 140 -15.87 -18.59 -10.11
C LEU A 140 -14.70 -19.27 -9.37
N ARG A 141 -13.58 -19.48 -10.04
CA ARG A 141 -12.37 -20.07 -9.44
C ARG A 141 -11.83 -19.19 -8.31
N THR A 142 -11.69 -17.89 -8.53
CA THR A 142 -11.24 -16.95 -7.50
C THR A 142 -12.16 -16.99 -6.28
N LEU A 143 -13.47 -17.04 -6.48
CA LEU A 143 -14.44 -17.16 -5.39
C LEU A 143 -14.25 -18.46 -4.61
N LEU A 144 -14.19 -19.60 -5.30
CA LEU A 144 -14.04 -20.91 -4.65
C LEU A 144 -12.69 -21.08 -3.97
N GLN A 145 -11.63 -20.48 -4.51
CA GLN A 145 -10.32 -20.43 -3.85
C GLN A 145 -10.43 -19.77 -2.49
N SER A 146 -11.11 -18.61 -2.40
CA SER A 146 -11.32 -17.93 -1.12
C SER A 146 -12.12 -18.78 -0.11
N TYR A 147 -12.99 -19.66 -0.60
CA TYR A 147 -13.75 -20.57 0.26
C TYR A 147 -12.90 -21.75 0.74
N VAL A 148 -12.09 -22.33 -0.14
CA VAL A 148 -11.16 -23.42 0.21
C VAL A 148 -10.08 -22.92 1.18
N GLU A 149 -9.54 -21.72 0.99
CA GLU A 149 -8.61 -21.10 1.93
C GLU A 149 -9.21 -20.93 3.33
N ARG A 150 -10.53 -20.73 3.42
CA ARG A 150 -11.24 -20.51 4.68
C ARG A 150 -11.70 -21.81 5.37
N PHE A 151 -12.12 -22.80 4.60
CA PHE A 151 -12.82 -23.99 5.12
C PHE A 151 -12.17 -25.32 4.74
N GLY A 152 -11.10 -25.30 3.93
CA GLY A 152 -10.65 -26.49 3.21
C GLY A 152 -11.75 -27.03 2.29
N TYR A 153 -11.76 -28.33 2.04
CA TYR A 153 -12.80 -29.01 1.25
C TYR A 153 -14.02 -29.44 2.09
N ASP A 154 -14.39 -28.67 3.12
CA ASP A 154 -15.68 -28.85 3.79
C ASP A 154 -16.81 -28.38 2.85
N LEU A 155 -17.32 -29.30 2.04
CA LEU A 155 -18.33 -29.03 1.03
C LEU A 155 -19.61 -28.43 1.61
N LYS A 156 -19.97 -28.80 2.85
CA LYS A 156 -21.14 -28.23 3.52
C LYS A 156 -20.89 -26.78 3.89
N ALA A 157 -19.77 -26.49 4.53
CA ALA A 157 -19.41 -25.11 4.91
C ALA A 157 -19.29 -24.20 3.68
N ILE A 158 -18.74 -24.72 2.57
CA ILE A 158 -18.68 -24.02 1.29
C ILE A 158 -20.10 -23.75 0.75
N ARG A 159 -20.96 -24.77 0.67
CA ARG A 159 -22.30 -24.65 0.09
C ARG A 159 -23.20 -23.68 0.88
N ASP A 160 -23.08 -23.69 2.21
CA ASP A 160 -23.85 -22.84 3.12
C ASP A 160 -23.56 -21.33 2.93
N LEU A 161 -22.46 -20.94 2.28
CA LEU A 161 -22.10 -19.52 2.07
C LEU A 161 -23.00 -18.81 1.06
N TYR A 162 -23.40 -19.52 0.01
CA TYR A 162 -24.09 -18.92 -1.13
C TYR A 162 -25.41 -19.62 -1.44
N CYS A 163 -25.76 -20.67 -0.69
CA CYS A 163 -27.02 -21.36 -0.86
C CYS A 163 -27.61 -21.84 0.47
N GLN A 164 -28.87 -21.49 0.73
CA GLN A 164 -29.70 -22.08 1.81
C GLN A 164 -30.59 -23.20 1.25
N CYS A 165 -30.06 -23.96 0.30
CA CYS A 165 -30.74 -25.06 -0.33
C CYS A 165 -30.67 -26.28 0.62
N GLY A 166 -31.81 -26.94 0.81
CA GLY A 166 -31.94 -28.00 1.81
C GLY A 166 -31.06 -29.22 1.54
N TYR A 167 -31.14 -30.22 2.42
CA TYR A 167 -30.25 -31.39 2.44
C TYR A 167 -30.05 -32.11 1.09
N GLY A 168 -31.09 -32.20 0.25
CA GLY A 168 -30.99 -32.87 -1.06
C GLY A 168 -30.09 -32.16 -2.08
N ASP A 169 -29.91 -30.83 -1.96
CA ASP A 169 -28.97 -30.09 -2.80
C ASP A 169 -27.52 -30.43 -2.42
N LEU A 170 -27.20 -30.44 -1.11
CA LEU A 170 -25.87 -30.78 -0.63
C LEU A 170 -25.47 -32.22 -1.02
N GLU A 171 -26.42 -33.15 -0.97
CA GLU A 171 -26.20 -34.53 -1.41
C GLU A 171 -25.84 -34.58 -2.90
N THR A 172 -26.62 -33.89 -3.74
CA THR A 172 -26.37 -33.82 -5.20
C THR A 172 -25.02 -33.16 -5.49
N PHE A 173 -24.70 -32.05 -4.82
CA PHE A 173 -23.42 -31.35 -4.98
C PHE A 173 -22.23 -32.24 -4.59
N THR A 174 -22.36 -32.96 -3.48
CA THR A 174 -21.34 -33.89 -2.99
C THR A 174 -21.14 -35.08 -3.94
N GLU A 175 -22.22 -35.61 -4.50
CA GLU A 175 -22.17 -36.68 -5.51
C GLU A 175 -21.41 -36.21 -6.76
N ILE A 176 -21.76 -35.03 -7.29
CA ILE A 176 -21.08 -34.46 -8.46
C ILE A 176 -19.60 -34.25 -8.16
N TYR A 177 -19.25 -33.66 -7.02
CA TYR A 177 -17.87 -33.46 -6.59
C TYR A 177 -17.07 -34.77 -6.56
N ASN A 178 -17.62 -35.82 -5.94
CA ASN A 178 -16.96 -37.13 -5.85
C ASN A 178 -16.80 -37.79 -7.23
N ASN A 179 -17.79 -37.62 -8.12
CA ASN A 179 -17.71 -38.12 -9.49
C ASN A 179 -16.61 -37.40 -10.28
N GLU A 180 -16.44 -36.08 -10.12
CA GLU A 180 -15.36 -35.32 -10.77
C GLU A 180 -13.97 -35.71 -10.19
N LEU A 181 -13.90 -36.06 -8.90
CA LEU A 181 -12.67 -36.57 -8.27
C LEU A 181 -12.26 -37.98 -8.73
N GLY A 182 -13.25 -38.87 -8.87
CA GLY A 182 -13.06 -40.29 -9.21
C GLY A 182 -13.11 -40.61 -10.71
N GLY A 183 -13.62 -39.69 -11.54
CA GLY A 183 -14.01 -39.90 -12.93
C GLY A 183 -12.90 -39.84 -13.98
N GLY A 184 -11.71 -40.33 -13.67
CA GLY A 184 -10.81 -40.83 -14.70
C GLY A 184 -11.08 -42.31 -14.91
N TYR A 185 -11.51 -42.71 -16.11
CA TYR A 185 -11.94 -44.04 -16.56
C TYR A 185 -13.46 -44.31 -16.49
N GLU A 186 -14.16 -43.89 -17.55
CA GLU A 186 -14.87 -44.83 -18.44
C GLU A 186 -14.53 -44.47 -19.90
#